data_AF-A0A7L5AF95-F1
#
_entry.id   AF-A0A7L5AF95-F1
#
_cell.length_a   1.000
_cell.length_b   1.000
_cell.length_c   1.000
_cell.angle_alpha   90.00
_cell.angle_beta   90.00
_cell.angle_gamma   90.00
#
_symmetry.space_group_name_H-M   'P 1'
#
loop_
_entity.id
_entity.type
_entity.pdbx_description
1 polymer ?
#
loop_
_entity_poly.entity_id
_entity_poly.type
_entity_poly.pdbx_seq_one_letter_code
_entity_poly.pdbx_strand_id
1 'polypeptide(L)'
;MSILHDQFLEVIALGDEAWRVCDGRVDPADATRVLGFVERRHDRFELLRIGTAPTVCEHFDCLDAALEELSRRLSDVASASAA
;
A
#
# COMPACT_ATOMS: atom_id res chain seq x y z
N MET A 1 -14.14 -6.37 16.30
CA MET A 1 -12.80 -6.97 16.20
C MET A 1 -11.90 -5.93 15.58
N SER A 2 -10.98 -5.34 16.34
CA SER A 2 -10.03 -4.36 15.80
C SER A 2 -8.86 -5.14 15.21
N ILE A 3 -8.80 -5.20 13.89
CA ILE A 3 -7.62 -5.66 13.17
C ILE A 3 -6.53 -4.62 13.45
N LEU A 4 -5.37 -5.09 13.89
CA LEU A 4 -4.18 -4.25 14.04
C LEU A 4 -3.87 -3.68 12.66
N HIS A 5 -4.22 -2.41 12.43
CA HIS A 5 -3.69 -1.65 11.31
C HIS A 5 -2.18 -1.68 11.45
N ASP A 6 -1.46 -2.19 10.47
CA ASP A 6 -0.01 -2.12 10.46
C ASP A 6 0.36 -0.62 10.50
N GLN A 7 0.80 -0.16 11.67
CA GLN A 7 0.94 1.25 12.04
C GLN A 7 2.02 1.97 11.22
N PHE A 8 2.66 1.25 10.32
CA PHE A 8 3.82 1.68 9.57
C PHE A 8 3.49 2.04 8.13
N LEU A 9 2.24 1.97 7.67
CA LEU A 9 1.90 2.55 6.37
C LEU A 9 1.92 4.08 6.45
N GLU A 10 2.74 4.70 5.61
CA GLU A 10 2.70 6.14 5.37
C GLU A 10 1.94 6.40 4.07
N VAL A 11 0.84 7.15 4.15
CA VAL A 11 0.00 7.50 3.01
C VAL A 11 0.16 8.97 2.69
N ILE A 12 0.71 9.27 1.51
CA ILE A 12 1.04 10.62 1.08
C ILE A 12 0.14 10.99 -0.09
N ALA A 13 -0.69 12.02 0.09
CA ALA A 13 -1.49 12.57 -1.01
C ALA A 13 -0.57 13.22 -2.07
N LEU A 14 -0.77 12.84 -3.33
CA LEU A 14 -0.12 13.44 -4.50
C LEU A 14 -1.04 14.46 -5.21
N GLY A 15 -2.29 14.51 -4.79
CA GLY A 15 -3.37 15.36 -5.27
C GLY A 15 -4.67 14.93 -4.60
N ASP A 16 -5.80 15.38 -5.15
CA ASP A 16 -7.13 15.11 -4.55
C ASP A 16 -7.57 13.64 -4.71
N GLU A 17 -7.05 12.95 -5.73
CA GLU A 17 -7.49 11.61 -6.13
C GLU A 17 -6.35 10.59 -6.19
N ALA A 18 -5.15 10.93 -5.73
CA ALA A 18 -3.99 10.05 -5.85
C ALA A 18 -3.14 10.04 -4.56
N TRP A 19 -2.68 8.85 -4.20
CA TRP A 19 -1.88 8.61 -3.00
C TRP A 19 -0.68 7.71 -3.33
N ARG A 20 0.47 8.07 -2.76
CA ARG A 20 1.64 7.19 -2.67
C ARG A 20 1.63 6.51 -1.31
N VAL A 21 1.76 5.20 -1.31
CA VAL A 21 1.80 4.41 -0.06
C VAL A 21 3.21 3.87 0.14
N CYS A 22 3.77 4.13 1.31
CA CYS A 22 5.13 3.77 1.67
C CYS A 22 5.19 2.89 2.93
N ASP A 23 6.22 2.07 3.04
CA ASP A 23 6.67 1.49 4.30
C ASP A 23 7.35 2.60 5.13
N GLY A 24 6.77 2.92 6.26
CA GLY A 24 7.24 3.91 7.24
C GLY A 24 8.41 3.42 8.09
N ARG A 25 8.80 2.15 7.99
CA ARG A 25 10.00 1.60 8.65
C ARG A 25 11.25 1.82 7.81
N VAL A 26 11.09 2.04 6.51
CA VAL A 26 12.18 2.27 5.57
C VAL A 26 12.50 3.77 5.53
N ASP A 27 13.80 4.10 5.43
CA ASP A 27 14.28 5.47 5.43
C ASP A 27 13.53 6.34 4.40
N PRO A 28 13.09 7.57 4.75
CA PRO A 28 12.34 8.43 3.83
C PRO A 28 13.07 8.78 2.53
N ALA A 29 14.39 8.75 2.51
CA ALA A 29 15.21 8.99 1.32
C ALA A 29 15.43 7.73 0.46
N ASP A 30 15.08 6.55 0.96
CA ASP A 30 15.18 5.31 0.21
C ASP A 30 13.93 5.10 -0.68
N ALA A 31 14.15 5.06 -1.99
CA ALA A 31 13.07 4.90 -2.96
C ALA A 31 12.34 3.56 -2.87
N THR A 32 12.98 2.52 -2.31
CA THR A 32 12.38 1.19 -2.13
C THR A 32 11.27 1.16 -1.09
N ARG A 33 11.12 2.23 -0.30
CA ARG A 33 10.01 2.38 0.64
C ARG A 33 8.64 2.40 -0.04
N VAL A 34 8.56 2.72 -1.33
CA VAL A 34 7.28 2.83 -2.04
C VAL A 34 6.70 1.44 -2.29
N LEU A 35 5.56 1.17 -1.65
CA LEU A 35 4.83 -0.10 -1.79
C LEU A 35 3.90 -0.08 -2.99
N GLY A 36 3.33 1.09 -3.28
CA GLY A 36 2.38 1.24 -4.36
C GLY A 36 1.77 2.63 -4.46
N PHE A 37 0.85 2.75 -5.40
CA PHE A 37 0.06 3.94 -5.65
C PHE A 37 -1.41 3.56 -5.63
N VAL A 38 -2.22 4.40 -4.99
CA VAL A 38 -3.67 4.29 -5.07
C VAL A 38 -4.18 5.52 -5.82
N GLU A 39 -5.05 5.30 -6.79
CA GLU A 39 -5.73 6.38 -7.51
C GLU A 39 -7.25 6.15 -7.43
N ARG A 40 -8.00 7.22 -7.18
CA ARG A 40 -9.46 7.19 -7.33
C ARG A 40 -9.78 7.43 -8.79
N ARG A 41 -10.48 6.47 -9.39
CA ARG A 41 -10.99 6.53 -10.77
C ARG A 41 -12.49 6.30 -10.73
N HIS A 42 -13.27 7.34 -11.06
CA HIS A 42 -14.72 7.33 -10.94
C HIS A 42 -15.16 6.97 -9.51
N ASP A 43 -15.85 5.84 -9.35
CA ASP A 43 -16.41 5.37 -8.08
C ASP A 43 -15.55 4.27 -7.43
N ARG A 44 -14.31 4.08 -7.89
CA ARG A 44 -13.41 3.02 -7.41
C ARG A 44 -12.01 3.54 -7.11
N PHE A 45 -11.28 2.75 -6.34
CA PHE A 45 -9.87 2.95 -6.03
C PHE A 45 -9.04 1.87 -6.72
N GLU A 46 -8.07 2.28 -7.51
CA GLU A 46 -7.14 1.43 -8.24
C GLU A 46 -5.80 1.39 -7.51
N LEU A 47 -5.36 0.20 -7.11
CA LEU A 47 -4.06 -0.04 -6.48
C LEU A 47 -3.07 -0.59 -7.49
N LEU A 48 -2.02 0.18 -7.76
CA LEU A 48 -0.84 -0.27 -8.48
C LEU A 48 0.25 -0.66 -7.48
N ARG A 49 0.66 -1.93 -7.50
CA ARG A 49 1.74 -2.43 -6.63
C ARG A 49 3.11 -2.32 -7.30
N ILE A 50 4.10 -1.90 -6.53
CA ILE A 50 5.51 -1.89 -6.92
C ILE A 50 6.19 -3.16 -6.39
N GLY A 51 7.12 -3.73 -7.17
CA GLY A 51 7.89 -4.91 -6.76
C GLY A 51 7.19 -6.26 -6.93
N THR A 52 5.92 -6.28 -7.37
CA THR A 52 5.24 -7.53 -7.74
C THR A 52 5.27 -7.74 -9.25
N ALA A 53 5.81 -8.87 -9.71
CA ALA A 53 5.70 -9.32 -11.09
C ALA A 53 4.71 -10.49 -11.18
N PRO A 54 3.70 -10.45 -12.06
CA PRO A 54 3.33 -9.32 -12.93
C PRO A 54 2.76 -8.14 -12.12
N THR A 55 2.90 -6.93 -12.66
CA THR A 55 2.25 -5.74 -12.13
C THR A 55 0.74 -5.91 -12.26
N VAL A 56 0.04 -6.13 -11.16
CA VAL A 56 -1.42 -6.25 -11.12
C VAL A 56 -2.00 -4.93 -10.61
N CYS A 57 -2.99 -4.41 -11.33
CA CYS A 57 -3.85 -3.33 -10.84
C CYS A 57 -5.09 -3.95 -10.19
N GLU A 58 -5.25 -3.76 -8.89
CA GLU A 58 -6.39 -4.26 -8.12
C GLU A 58 -7.39 -3.13 -7.88
N HIS A 59 -8.68 -3.45 -7.86
CA HIS A 59 -9.75 -2.47 -7.71
C HIS A 59 -10.47 -2.67 -6.38
N PHE A 60 -10.77 -1.57 -5.71
CA PHE A 60 -11.41 -1.53 -4.40
C PHE A 60 -12.54 -0.50 -4.38
N ASP A 61 -13.54 -0.73 -3.54
CA ASP A 61 -14.68 0.17 -3.39
C ASP A 61 -14.34 1.38 -2.50
N CYS A 62 -13.28 1.29 -1.69
CA CYS A 62 -12.81 2.38 -0.85
C CYS A 62 -11.28 2.36 -0.69
N LEU A 63 -10.70 3.52 -0.32
CA LEU A 63 -9.27 3.67 -0.05
C LEU A 63 -8.80 2.73 1.07
N ASP A 64 -9.59 2.59 2.12
CA ASP A 64 -9.25 1.79 3.30
C ASP A 64 -8.96 0.32 2.94
N ALA A 65 -9.81 -0.29 2.12
CA ALA A 65 -9.64 -1.67 1.66
C ALA A 65 -8.36 -1.86 0.82
N ALA A 66 -7.97 -0.86 0.03
CA ALA A 66 -6.70 -0.89 -0.72
C ALA A 66 -5.48 -0.84 0.23
N LEU A 67 -5.57 -0.03 1.29
CA LEU A 67 -4.53 0.07 2.31
C LEU A 67 -4.43 -1.19 3.17
N GLU A 68 -5.57 -1.80 3.52
CA GLU A 68 -5.60 -3.08 4.23
C GLU A 68 -4.88 -4.20 3.45
N GLU A 69 -5.06 -4.27 2.12
CA GLU A 69 -4.35 -5.27 1.30
C GLU A 69 -2.83 -5.04 1.29
N LEU A 70 -2.38 -3.79 1.24
CA LEU A 70 -0.95 -3.46 1.34
C LEU A 70 -0.38 -3.81 2.72
N SER A 71 -1.12 -3.45 3.78
CA SER A 71 -0.77 -3.75 5.17
C SER A 71 -0.60 -5.25 5.40
N ARG A 72 -1.59 -6.05 4.98
CA ARG A 72 -1.60 -7.51 5.12
C ARG A 72 -0.35 -8.13 4.51
N ARG A 73 0.00 -7.71 3.29
CA ARG A 73 1.17 -8.23 2.58
C ARG A 73 2.50 -7.82 3.22
N LEU A 74 2.58 -6.62 3.77
CA LEU A 74 3.76 -6.16 4.48
C LEU A 74 4.08 -7.10 5.66
N SER A 75 3.04 -7.51 6.38
CA SER A 75 3.15 -8.48 7.47
C SER A 75 3.52 -9.89 6.97
N ASP A 76 3.01 -10.31 5.81
CA ASP A 76 3.35 -11.61 5.20
C ASP A 76 4.84 -11.69 4.80
N VAL A 77 5.39 -10.64 4.16
CA VAL A 77 6.80 -10.59 3.75
C VAL A 77 7.74 -10.56 4.96
N ALA A 78 7.40 -9.80 5.99
CA ALA A 78 8.18 -9.75 7.23
C ALA A 78 8.21 -11.12 7.94
N SER A 79 7.13 -11.89 7.84
CA SER A 79 7.07 -13.25 8.38
C SER A 79 7.90 -14.24 7.56
N ALA A 80 7.97 -14.05 6.23
CA ALA A 80 8.73 -14.92 5.33
C ALA A 80 10.25 -14.66 5.34
N SER A 81 10.71 -13.44 5.63
CA SER A 81 12.14 -13.11 5.71
C SER A 81 12.79 -13.48 7.05
N ALA A 82 11.99 -13.83 8.06
CA ALA A 82 12.45 -14.24 9.39
C ALA A 82 12.64 -15.76 9.55
N ALA A 83 12.37 -16.55 8.50
CA ALA A 83 12.49 -18.01 8.46
C ALA A 83 13.68 -18.46 7.60
#